data_AF-A0A0D1YR13-F1
#
_entry.id   AF-A0A0D1YR13-F1
#
_cell.length_a   1.000
_cell.length_b   1.000
_cell.length_c   1.000
_cell.angle_alpha   90.00
_cell.angle_beta   90.00
_cell.angle_gamma   90.00
#
_symmetry.space_group_name_H-M   'P 1'
#
loop_
_entity.id
_entity.type
_entity.pdbx_description
1 polymer ?
#
loop_
_entity_poly.entity_id
_entity_poly.type
_entity_poly.pdbx_seq_one_letter_code
_entity_poly.pdbx_strand_id
1 'polypeptide(L)'
;MRKCDLWSAINIIDSRRLKSKTIKSASQVNDAVKVRGRGCVISFSRSPLARLKALLETHRIASFMTVNDVLKALLWHSMVTARVPSLQRDPPITSAKLPTPINIRIKLQKPLPDSNFRAAIDFALVYMPLSHLKDMRSPSLGQTALEIRRAINNIDEQYIHQAVALARTTIDFRDQASNMDRANGADVYVTGWQS
;
A
#
# COMPACT_ATOMS: atom_id res chain seq x y z
N MET A 1 24.75 24.30 23.94
CA MET A 1 25.25 23.06 23.31
C MET A 1 24.05 22.27 22.80
N ARG A 2 23.71 22.39 21.50
CA ARG A 2 22.59 21.64 20.90
C ARG A 2 23.12 20.27 20.51
N LYS A 3 22.55 19.20 21.07
CA LYS A 3 22.78 17.83 20.58
C LYS A 3 22.16 17.74 19.19
N CYS A 4 22.99 17.89 18.16
CA CYS A 4 22.68 17.45 16.82
C CYS A 4 22.81 15.93 16.84
N ASP A 5 21.69 15.24 17.02
CA ASP A 5 21.65 13.81 16.79
C ASP A 5 21.85 13.58 15.28
N LEU A 6 23.09 13.23 14.94
CA LEU A 6 23.50 12.73 13.64
C LEU A 6 22.78 11.38 13.43
N TRP A 7 21.53 11.43 12.99
CA TRP A 7 20.89 10.28 12.34
C TRP A 7 21.55 10.12 10.97
N SER A 8 22.74 9.51 11.00
CA SER A 8 23.60 9.24 9.86
C SER A 8 22.86 8.51 8.75
N ALA A 9 23.27 8.80 7.51
CA ALA A 9 22.76 8.37 6.20
C ALA A 9 22.65 6.85 5.93
N ILE A 10 22.57 6.01 6.97
CA ILE A 10 22.59 4.54 6.90
C ILE A 10 21.17 3.95 6.84
N ASN A 11 20.13 4.71 7.21
CA ASN A 11 18.74 4.24 7.21
C ASN A 11 17.87 5.02 6.20
N ILE A 12 18.24 4.98 4.93
CA ILE A 12 17.41 5.54 3.87
C ILE A 12 16.19 4.62 3.72
N ILE A 13 14.98 5.20 3.80
CA ILE A 13 13.74 4.49 3.50
C ILE A 13 13.75 4.13 2.00
N ASP A 14 14.36 3.01 1.63
CA ASP A 14 14.40 2.51 0.25
C ASP A 14 13.04 1.88 -0.17
N SER A 15 12.19 1.56 0.81
CA SER A 15 10.82 1.05 0.58
C SER A 15 9.91 2.10 -0.06
N ARG A 16 10.18 3.38 0.20
CA ARG A 16 9.57 4.53 -0.44
C ARG A 16 10.32 4.81 -1.74
N ARG A 17 10.15 3.94 -2.75
CA ARG A 17 10.49 4.26 -4.16
C ARG A 17 9.57 5.40 -4.66
N LEU A 18 9.76 6.59 -4.08
CA LEU A 18 9.05 7.81 -4.38
C LEU A 18 9.64 8.34 -5.67
N LYS A 19 8.84 8.35 -6.74
CA LYS A 19 9.20 9.09 -7.95
C LYS A 19 8.61 10.48 -7.78
N SER A 20 9.43 11.53 -7.78
CA SER A 20 8.91 12.89 -7.91
C SER A 20 8.32 13.04 -9.31
N LYS A 21 7.01 13.20 -9.44
CA LYS A 21 6.41 13.59 -10.71
C LYS A 21 6.19 15.09 -10.68
N THR A 22 7.05 15.83 -11.39
CA THR A 22 6.81 17.25 -11.66
C THR A 22 5.47 17.36 -12.39
N ILE A 23 4.51 18.02 -11.75
CA ILE A 23 3.20 18.29 -12.34
C ILE A 23 3.42 19.20 -13.55
N LYS A 24 3.37 18.64 -14.76
CA LYS A 24 3.37 19.43 -16.00
C LYS A 24 2.10 20.28 -16.04
N SER A 25 2.21 21.50 -16.56
CA SER A 25 1.08 22.44 -16.66
C SER A 25 -0.08 21.82 -17.46
N ALA A 26 -1.31 22.18 -17.09
CA ALA A 26 -2.55 21.65 -17.67
C ALA A 26 -2.64 21.81 -19.20
N SER A 27 -1.83 22.68 -19.81
CA SER A 27 -1.79 22.93 -21.25
C SER A 27 -1.05 21.87 -22.08
N GLN A 28 -0.44 20.86 -21.46
CA GLN A 28 0.32 19.80 -22.17
C GLN A 28 -0.37 18.44 -22.20
N VAL A 29 -1.58 18.30 -21.64
CA VAL A 29 -2.33 17.03 -21.61
C VAL A 29 -3.29 16.96 -22.80
N ASN A 30 -2.77 16.70 -24.00
CA ASN A 30 -3.59 16.40 -25.17
C ASN A 30 -4.30 15.04 -24.98
N ASP A 31 -5.62 15.04 -25.18
CA ASP A 31 -6.51 13.90 -25.48
C ASP A 31 -6.35 12.59 -24.71
N ALA A 32 -6.15 12.65 -23.39
CA ALA A 32 -6.37 11.48 -22.56
C ALA A 32 -7.88 11.22 -22.45
N VAL A 33 -8.37 10.17 -23.12
CA VAL A 33 -9.75 9.66 -22.95
C VAL A 33 -10.05 9.54 -21.46
N LYS A 34 -11.00 10.35 -20.98
CA LYS A 34 -11.38 10.37 -19.57
C LYS A 34 -12.02 9.05 -19.19
N VAL A 35 -11.25 8.14 -18.58
CA VAL A 35 -11.74 6.84 -18.12
C VAL A 35 -12.88 7.07 -17.12
N ARG A 36 -14.11 6.73 -17.50
CA ARG A 36 -15.27 6.79 -16.60
C ARG A 36 -15.27 5.56 -15.70
N GLY A 37 -14.78 5.71 -14.48
CA GLY A 37 -14.94 4.69 -13.44
C GLY A 37 -16.41 4.54 -13.03
N ARG A 38 -16.83 3.33 -12.68
CA ARG A 38 -18.11 3.07 -12.02
C ARG A 38 -17.84 2.63 -10.58
N GLY A 39 -18.59 3.17 -9.63
CA GLY A 39 -18.58 2.71 -8.25
C GLY A 39 -19.50 1.50 -8.09
N CYS A 40 -19.10 0.53 -7.27
CA CYS A 40 -19.97 -0.55 -6.83
C CYS A 40 -19.77 -0.81 -5.34
N VAL A 41 -20.82 -1.31 -4.68
CA VAL A 41 -20.77 -1.76 -3.29
C VAL A 41 -20.74 -3.28 -3.30
N ILE A 42 -19.75 -3.87 -2.64
CA ILE A 42 -19.60 -5.32 -2.48
C ILE A 42 -19.61 -5.62 -0.99
N SER A 43 -20.45 -6.54 -0.57
CA SER A 43 -20.50 -7.02 0.81
C SER A 43 -19.79 -8.36 0.94
N PHE A 44 -19.03 -8.51 2.02
CA PHE A 44 -18.36 -9.76 2.37
C PHE A 44 -18.86 -10.20 3.75
N SER A 45 -19.45 -11.39 3.80
CA SER A 45 -19.85 -11.99 5.07
C SER A 45 -18.61 -12.33 5.91
N ARG A 46 -18.67 -12.06 7.23
CA ARG A 46 -17.55 -12.31 8.15
C ARG A 46 -17.15 -13.78 8.23
N SER A 47 -18.13 -14.68 8.25
CA SER A 47 -17.90 -16.13 8.41
C SER A 47 -17.09 -16.75 7.25
N PRO A 48 -17.43 -16.52 5.96
CA PRO A 48 -16.58 -16.94 4.84
C PRO A 48 -15.15 -16.38 4.88
N LEU A 49 -14.97 -15.10 5.22
CA LEU A 49 -13.64 -14.49 5.31
C LEU A 49 -12.80 -15.08 6.46
N ALA A 50 -13.43 -15.38 7.60
CA ALA A 50 -12.76 -16.05 8.71
C ALA A 50 -12.32 -17.48 8.34
N ARG A 51 -13.17 -18.23 7.61
CA ARG A 51 -12.79 -19.54 7.06
C ARG A 51 -11.65 -19.45 6.07
N LEU A 52 -11.68 -18.45 5.18
CA LEU A 52 -10.58 -18.21 4.24
C LEU A 52 -9.28 -17.92 4.99
N LYS A 53 -9.31 -17.03 6.00
CA LYS A 53 -8.14 -16.77 6.86
C LYS A 53 -7.58 -18.06 7.46
N ALA A 54 -8.43 -18.87 8.11
CA ALA A 54 -7.99 -20.12 8.72
C ALA A 54 -7.35 -21.06 7.69
N LEU A 55 -7.95 -21.18 6.50
CA LEU A 55 -7.39 -21.97 5.40
C LEU A 55 -6.04 -21.41 4.91
N LEU A 56 -5.86 -20.10 4.84
CA LEU A 56 -4.57 -19.52 4.43
C LEU A 56 -3.48 -19.73 5.49
N GLU A 57 -3.85 -19.73 6.76
CA GLU A 57 -2.93 -20.01 7.87
C GLU A 57 -2.47 -21.47 7.90
N THR A 58 -3.28 -22.45 7.46
CA THR A 58 -2.83 -23.85 7.39
C THR A 58 -1.68 -24.07 6.39
N HIS A 59 -1.56 -23.22 5.38
CA HIS A 59 -0.51 -23.31 4.37
C HIS A 59 0.80 -22.63 4.81
N ARG A 60 0.83 -21.98 5.98
CA ARG A 60 1.95 -21.14 6.42
C ARG A 60 2.21 -21.35 7.92
N ILE A 61 3.23 -22.14 8.22
CA ILE A 61 3.65 -22.43 9.60
C ILE A 61 4.06 -21.10 10.28
N ALA A 62 3.47 -20.81 11.45
CA ALA A 62 3.85 -19.73 12.36
C ALA A 62 3.66 -18.28 11.86
N SER A 63 2.78 -18.02 10.89
CA SER A 63 2.56 -16.67 10.38
C SER A 63 1.20 -16.09 10.78
N PHE A 64 1.20 -14.99 11.54
CA PHE A 64 -0.02 -14.24 11.89
C PHE A 64 -0.51 -13.39 10.72
N MET A 65 -1.81 -13.48 10.40
CA MET A 65 -2.50 -12.56 9.49
C MET A 65 -3.85 -12.14 10.08
N THR A 66 -4.37 -10.99 9.68
CA THR A 66 -5.72 -10.55 10.06
C THR A 66 -6.70 -10.79 8.92
N VAL A 67 -8.00 -10.81 9.24
CA VAL A 67 -9.07 -10.87 8.22
C VAL A 67 -8.94 -9.72 7.21
N ASN A 68 -8.49 -8.54 7.64
CA ASN A 68 -8.27 -7.39 6.76
C ASN A 68 -7.10 -7.62 5.78
N ASP A 69 -6.04 -8.33 6.18
CA ASP A 69 -4.94 -8.66 5.28
C ASP A 69 -5.40 -9.64 4.19
N VAL A 70 -6.20 -10.64 4.60
CA VAL A 70 -6.81 -11.63 3.70
C VAL A 70 -7.77 -10.96 2.72
N LEU A 71 -8.63 -10.07 3.20
CA LEU A 71 -9.55 -9.32 2.34
C LEU A 71 -8.80 -8.44 1.33
N LYS A 72 -7.75 -7.72 1.76
CA LYS A 72 -6.91 -6.91 0.86
C LYS A 72 -6.23 -7.78 -0.19
N ALA A 73 -5.68 -8.94 0.20
CA ALA A 73 -5.08 -9.88 -0.74
C ALA A 73 -6.10 -10.38 -1.77
N LEU A 74 -7.28 -10.80 -1.32
CA LEU A 74 -8.37 -11.26 -2.19
C LEU A 74 -8.79 -10.18 -3.19
N LEU A 75 -9.02 -8.95 -2.70
CA LEU A 75 -9.39 -7.82 -3.56
C LEU A 75 -8.31 -7.51 -4.59
N TRP A 76 -7.03 -7.51 -4.17
CA TRP A 76 -5.95 -7.16 -5.07
C TRP A 76 -5.78 -8.18 -6.20
N HIS A 77 -5.78 -9.47 -5.87
CA HIS A 77 -5.76 -10.55 -6.86
C HIS A 77 -6.97 -10.50 -7.79
N SER A 78 -8.17 -10.29 -7.24
CA SER A 78 -9.40 -10.21 -8.04
C SER A 78 -9.36 -9.03 -9.01
N MET A 79 -8.87 -7.87 -8.55
CA MET A 79 -8.75 -6.66 -9.37
C MET A 79 -7.71 -6.82 -10.47
N VAL A 80 -6.55 -7.43 -10.18
CA VAL A 80 -5.54 -7.73 -11.21
C VAL A 80 -6.10 -8.72 -12.24
N THR A 81 -6.75 -9.79 -11.78
CA THR A 81 -7.36 -10.80 -12.64
C THR A 81 -8.42 -10.19 -13.56
N ALA A 82 -9.32 -9.36 -13.03
CA ALA A 82 -10.33 -8.65 -13.81
C ALA A 82 -9.73 -7.65 -14.82
N ARG A 83 -8.50 -7.18 -14.58
CA ARG A 83 -7.80 -6.21 -15.44
C ARG A 83 -6.83 -6.86 -16.43
N VAL A 84 -6.63 -8.18 -16.42
CA VAL A 84 -5.65 -8.88 -17.27
C VAL A 84 -5.65 -8.39 -18.73
N PRO A 85 -6.80 -8.25 -19.43
CA PRO A 85 -6.81 -7.79 -20.82
C PRO A 85 -6.18 -6.40 -21.00
N SER A 86 -6.36 -5.50 -20.03
CA SER A 86 -5.83 -4.13 -20.06
C SER A 86 -4.38 -4.03 -19.61
N LEU A 87 -3.84 -5.07 -18.98
CA LEU A 87 -2.47 -5.11 -18.43
C LEU A 87 -1.45 -5.70 -19.42
N GLN A 88 -1.92 -6.33 -20.52
CA GLN A 88 -1.10 -6.88 -21.60
C GLN A 88 -0.77 -5.82 -22.67
N ARG A 89 -0.45 -4.58 -22.26
CA ARG A 89 0.00 -3.51 -23.16
C ARG A 89 1.48 -3.68 -23.54
N ASP A 90 1.95 -2.89 -24.50
CA ASP A 90 3.36 -2.76 -24.85
C ASP A 90 3.92 -1.42 -24.32
N PRO A 91 4.92 -1.41 -23.42
CA PRO A 91 5.55 -2.57 -22.78
C PRO A 91 4.66 -3.23 -21.71
N PRO A 92 4.82 -4.54 -21.46
CA PRO A 92 4.00 -5.25 -20.50
C PRO A 92 4.29 -4.79 -19.09
N ILE A 93 3.23 -4.53 -18.33
CA ILE A 93 3.35 -4.26 -16.90
C ILE A 93 3.71 -5.60 -16.22
N THR A 94 4.79 -5.63 -15.44
CA THR A 94 5.29 -6.87 -14.82
C THR A 94 5.01 -6.96 -13.31
N SER A 95 4.71 -5.82 -12.67
CA SER A 95 4.45 -5.74 -11.23
C SER A 95 3.33 -4.75 -10.91
N ALA A 96 2.67 -4.94 -9.78
CA ALA A 96 1.72 -4.00 -9.21
C ALA A 96 2.13 -3.60 -7.79
N LYS A 97 1.59 -2.47 -7.34
CA LYS A 97 1.72 -1.98 -5.97
C LYS A 97 0.38 -1.92 -5.25
N LEU A 98 0.41 -2.19 -3.95
CA LEU A 98 -0.71 -1.97 -3.03
C LEU A 98 -0.28 -1.01 -1.92
N PRO A 99 -0.59 0.29 -2.03
CA PRO A 99 -0.48 1.22 -0.92
C PRO A 99 -1.64 1.00 0.05
N THR A 100 -1.30 0.81 1.31
CA THR A 100 -2.25 0.64 2.41
C THR A 100 -2.04 1.77 3.42
N PRO A 101 -2.98 2.71 3.57
CA PRO A 101 -2.92 3.72 4.63
C PRO A 101 -3.04 3.03 5.99
N ILE A 102 -2.22 3.48 6.94
CA ILE A 102 -2.21 2.98 8.31
C ILE A 102 -2.26 4.14 9.29
N ASN A 103 -2.95 3.94 10.41
CA ASN A 103 -2.94 4.89 11.52
C ASN A 103 -1.62 4.75 12.28
N ILE A 104 -0.78 5.80 12.23
CA ILE A 104 0.52 5.80 12.92
C ILE A 104 0.44 6.35 14.36
N ARG A 105 -0.73 6.82 14.81
CA ARG A 105 -0.90 7.34 16.20
C ARG A 105 -0.50 6.32 17.25
N ILE A 106 -0.89 5.05 17.05
CA ILE A 106 -0.63 3.95 17.97
C ILE A 106 0.75 3.31 17.79
N LYS A 107 1.55 3.78 16.82
CA LYS A 107 2.85 3.21 16.45
C LYS A 107 4.03 3.91 17.14
N LEU A 108 3.76 4.98 17.90
CA LEU A 108 4.76 5.73 18.65
C LEU A 108 4.83 5.23 20.10
N GLN A 109 6.02 5.21 20.72
CA GLN A 109 6.22 4.91 22.14
C GLN A 109 5.32 5.74 23.06
N LYS A 110 5.07 7.00 22.69
CA LYS A 110 4.04 7.84 23.28
C LYS A 110 2.92 8.02 22.25
N PRO A 111 1.87 7.17 22.27
CA PRO A 111 0.80 7.25 21.30
C PRO A 111 0.15 8.63 21.27
N LEU A 112 -0.21 9.08 20.07
CA LEU A 112 -1.02 10.29 19.94
C LEU A 112 -2.46 9.98 20.36
N PRO A 113 -3.14 10.89 21.08
CA PRO A 113 -4.55 10.72 21.42
C PRO A 113 -5.41 10.55 20.17
N ASP A 114 -6.47 9.74 20.25
CA ASP A 114 -7.45 9.60 19.16
C ASP A 114 -8.19 10.91 18.87
N SER A 115 -8.31 11.78 19.88
CA SER A 115 -8.84 13.15 19.74
C SER A 115 -7.91 14.10 18.96
N ASN A 116 -6.70 13.66 18.57
CA ASN A 116 -5.82 14.45 17.74
C ASN A 116 -6.36 14.53 16.30
N PHE A 117 -6.96 15.67 15.97
CA PHE A 117 -7.56 15.97 14.66
C PHE A 117 -6.56 16.11 13.49
N ARG A 118 -5.25 15.99 13.73
CA ARG A 118 -4.26 16.05 12.66
C ARG A 118 -4.16 14.73 11.91
N ALA A 119 -3.83 14.81 10.62
CA ALA A 119 -3.54 13.64 9.81
C ALA A 119 -2.31 12.91 10.37
N ALA A 120 -2.51 11.68 10.83
CA ALA A 120 -1.47 10.79 11.32
C ALA A 120 -1.58 9.45 10.58
N ILE A 121 -1.35 9.53 9.27
CA ILE A 121 -1.43 8.40 8.34
C ILE A 121 -0.09 8.26 7.60
N ASP A 122 0.37 7.02 7.48
CA ASP A 122 1.45 6.63 6.58
C ASP A 122 0.99 5.49 5.67
N PHE A 123 1.79 5.12 4.68
CA PHE A 123 1.46 4.08 3.70
C PHE A 123 2.39 2.89 3.80
N ALA A 124 1.84 1.73 4.16
CA ALA A 124 2.50 0.45 3.93
C ALA A 124 2.44 0.14 2.43
N LEU A 125 3.61 -0.09 1.81
CA LEU A 125 3.72 -0.38 0.39
C LEU A 125 4.08 -1.84 0.17
N VAL A 126 3.23 -2.56 -0.57
CA VAL A 126 3.51 -3.92 -1.01
C VAL A 126 3.73 -3.95 -2.52
N TYR A 127 4.71 -4.72 -2.96
CA TYR A 127 5.05 -4.91 -4.38
C TYR A 127 4.95 -6.39 -4.70
N MET A 128 4.16 -6.75 -5.72
CA MET A 128 4.05 -8.14 -6.16
C MET A 128 4.12 -8.24 -7.69
N PRO A 129 4.72 -9.31 -8.24
CA PRO A 129 4.66 -9.60 -9.67
C PRO A 129 3.21 -9.81 -10.13
N LEU A 130 2.86 -9.34 -11.34
CA LEU A 130 1.54 -9.62 -11.91
C LEU A 130 1.31 -11.11 -12.13
N SER A 131 2.36 -11.89 -12.43
CA SER A 131 2.26 -13.36 -12.54
C SER A 131 1.78 -13.99 -11.24
N HIS A 132 2.23 -13.49 -10.09
CA HIS A 132 1.77 -13.91 -8.77
C HIS A 132 0.33 -13.49 -8.49
N LEU A 133 -0.02 -12.24 -8.82
CA LEU A 133 -1.36 -11.68 -8.54
C LEU A 133 -2.47 -12.22 -9.47
N LYS A 134 -2.12 -12.92 -10.55
CA LYS A 134 -3.07 -13.67 -11.39
C LYS A 134 -3.40 -15.04 -10.81
N ASP A 135 -2.63 -15.51 -9.82
CA ASP A 135 -2.82 -16.82 -9.22
C ASP A 135 -3.74 -16.75 -7.99
N MET A 136 -5.02 -17.07 -8.20
CA MET A 136 -6.06 -17.09 -7.17
C MET A 136 -5.98 -18.27 -6.19
N ARG A 137 -4.96 -19.15 -6.29
CA ARG A 137 -4.82 -20.30 -5.39
C ARG A 137 -4.42 -19.86 -3.97
N SER A 138 -4.83 -20.65 -2.98
CA SER A 138 -4.60 -20.39 -1.56
C SER A 138 -3.15 -20.07 -1.18
N PRO A 139 -2.10 -20.77 -1.67
CA PRO A 139 -0.72 -20.44 -1.34
C PRO A 139 -0.31 -19.01 -1.75
N SER A 140 -0.79 -18.55 -2.91
CA SER A 140 -0.48 -17.25 -3.50
C SER A 140 -1.25 -16.11 -2.81
N LEU A 141 -2.52 -16.35 -2.48
CA LEU A 141 -3.30 -15.46 -1.62
C LEU A 141 -2.67 -15.32 -0.22
N GLY A 142 -2.29 -16.44 0.38
CA GLY A 142 -1.64 -16.47 1.69
C GLY A 142 -0.31 -15.71 1.70
N GLN A 143 0.53 -15.90 0.68
CA GLN A 143 1.78 -15.11 0.55
C GLN A 143 1.48 -13.61 0.49
N THR A 144 0.48 -13.21 -0.29
CA THR A 144 0.13 -11.80 -0.47
C THR A 144 -0.37 -11.18 0.83
N ALA A 145 -1.23 -11.90 1.57
CA ALA A 145 -1.71 -11.46 2.88
C ALA A 145 -0.55 -11.27 3.88
N LEU A 146 0.46 -12.14 3.83
CA LEU A 146 1.66 -12.01 4.67
C LEU A 146 2.55 -10.84 4.28
N GLU A 147 2.76 -10.59 2.99
CA GLU A 147 3.51 -9.41 2.54
C GLU A 147 2.80 -8.11 2.97
N ILE A 148 1.46 -8.08 2.93
CA ILE A 148 0.66 -6.97 3.47
C ILE A 148 0.91 -6.80 4.96
N ARG A 149 0.79 -7.88 5.75
CA ARG A 149 1.04 -7.82 7.19
C ARG A 149 2.46 -7.38 7.51
N ARG A 150 3.46 -7.89 6.79
CA ARG A 150 4.86 -7.50 6.92
C ARG A 150 5.05 -6.02 6.63
N ALA A 151 4.52 -5.51 5.53
CA ALA A 151 4.62 -4.10 5.18
C ALA A 151 3.98 -3.17 6.23
N ILE A 152 2.85 -3.58 6.82
CA ILE A 152 2.18 -2.84 7.91
C ILE A 152 3.01 -2.87 9.20
N ASN A 153 3.61 -4.02 9.52
CA ASN A 153 4.42 -4.19 10.72
C ASN A 153 5.75 -3.42 10.62
N ASN A 154 6.32 -3.31 9.42
CA ASN A 154 7.53 -2.54 9.15
C ASN A 154 7.35 -1.02 9.30
N ILE A 155 6.13 -0.53 9.44
CA ILE A 155 5.91 0.86 9.87
C ILE A 155 5.85 0.89 11.39
N ASP A 156 7.02 1.11 11.96
CA ASP A 156 7.27 1.31 13.38
C ASP A 156 7.67 2.78 13.66
N GLU A 157 7.95 3.08 14.92
CA GLU A 157 8.35 4.42 15.34
C GLU A 157 9.64 4.90 14.65
N GLN A 158 10.63 4.01 14.46
CA GLN A 158 11.89 4.36 13.82
C GLN A 158 11.66 4.78 12.37
N TYR A 159 10.84 4.02 11.64
CA TYR A 159 10.42 4.38 10.29
C TYR A 159 9.68 5.73 10.27
N ILE A 160 8.78 5.99 11.23
CA ILE A 160 8.03 7.24 11.30
C ILE A 160 8.96 8.44 11.51
N HIS A 161 9.92 8.34 12.44
CA HIS A 161 10.90 9.42 12.67
C HIS A 161 11.76 9.69 11.44
N GLN A 162 12.19 8.65 10.73
CA GLN A 162 12.91 8.78 9.47
C GLN A 162 12.07 9.46 8.38
N ALA A 163 10.78 9.08 8.28
CA ALA A 163 9.86 9.67 7.33
C ALA A 163 9.66 11.18 7.59
N VAL A 164 9.53 11.58 8.86
CA VAL A 164 9.44 12.98 9.26
C VAL A 164 10.75 13.72 8.98
N ALA A 165 11.91 13.11 9.24
CA ALA A 165 13.21 13.69 8.96
C ALA A 165 13.40 13.94 7.44
N LEU A 166 13.02 12.97 6.60
CA LEU A 166 13.07 13.11 5.14
C LEU A 166 12.12 14.20 4.62
N ALA A 167 10.92 14.31 5.21
CA ALA A 167 9.97 15.35 4.82
C ALA A 167 10.50 16.76 5.12
N ARG A 168 11.34 16.93 6.15
CA ARG A 168 11.96 18.21 6.50
C ARG A 168 13.06 18.65 5.53
N THR A 169 13.71 17.70 4.84
CA THR A 169 14.80 17.98 3.91
C THR A 169 14.33 18.13 2.46
N THR A 170 13.08 17.75 2.16
CA THR A 170 12.52 17.80 0.81
C THR A 170 11.88 19.16 0.53
N ILE A 171 12.33 19.84 -0.54
CA ILE A 171 11.90 21.21 -0.91
C ILE A 171 10.42 21.25 -1.35
N ASP A 172 9.89 20.16 -1.92
CA ASP A 172 8.46 20.05 -2.24
C ASP A 172 7.90 18.67 -1.88
N PHE A 173 7.20 18.59 -0.75
CA PHE A 173 6.54 17.37 -0.28
C PHE A 173 5.25 17.06 -1.06
N ARG A 174 4.71 18.02 -1.82
CA ARG A 174 3.44 17.85 -2.55
C ARG A 174 3.56 16.84 -3.69
N ASP A 175 4.75 16.73 -4.28
CA ASP A 175 5.07 15.76 -5.33
C ASP A 175 5.38 14.35 -4.79
N GLN A 176 5.43 14.17 -3.46
CA GLN A 176 5.63 12.86 -2.83
C GLN A 176 4.31 12.13 -2.50
N ALA A 177 3.16 12.69 -2.86
CA ALA A 177 1.87 12.03 -2.67
C ALA A 177 1.76 10.75 -3.53
N SER A 178 1.22 9.68 -2.92
CA SER A 178 0.94 8.34 -3.46
C SER A 178 1.39 8.12 -4.92
N ASN A 179 2.54 7.45 -5.07
CA ASN A 179 3.15 7.02 -6.34
C ASN A 179 2.35 5.92 -7.06
N MET A 180 1.02 5.97 -6.95
CA MET A 180 0.11 5.07 -7.61
C MET A 180 0.09 5.37 -9.10
N ASP A 181 0.44 4.37 -9.90
CA ASP A 181 0.29 4.45 -11.34
C ASP A 181 -1.19 4.29 -11.72
N ARG A 182 -1.91 5.42 -11.67
CA ARG A 182 -3.30 5.51 -12.10
C ARG A 182 -3.47 5.32 -13.61
N ALA A 183 -2.43 5.58 -14.39
CA ALA A 183 -2.50 5.59 -15.85
C ALA A 183 -2.43 4.16 -16.43
N ASN A 184 -1.63 3.30 -15.80
CA ASN A 184 -1.42 1.93 -16.26
C ASN A 184 -2.26 0.89 -15.50
N GLY A 185 -2.89 1.28 -14.39
CA GLY A 185 -4.02 0.54 -13.80
C GLY A 185 -3.67 -0.79 -13.11
N ALA A 186 -2.40 -1.12 -12.94
CA ALA A 186 -1.99 -2.31 -12.19
C ALA A 186 -2.09 -2.12 -10.67
N ASP A 187 -1.91 -0.89 -10.20
CA ASP A 187 -1.92 -0.57 -8.79
C ASP A 187 -3.35 -0.55 -8.22
N VAL A 188 -3.47 -0.95 -6.96
CA VAL A 188 -4.73 -0.93 -6.20
C VAL A 188 -4.49 -0.17 -4.91
N TYR A 189 -5.41 0.72 -4.54
CA TYR A 189 -5.38 1.45 -3.28
C TYR A 189 -6.55 1.01 -2.41
N VAL A 190 -6.28 0.52 -1.21
CA VAL A 190 -7.32 0.05 -0.29
C VAL A 190 -7.21 0.78 1.03
N THR A 191 -8.22 1.59 1.36
CA THR A 191 -8.33 2.25 2.67
C THR A 191 -9.30 1.49 3.57
N GLY A 192 -8.85 1.12 4.77
CA GLY A 192 -9.69 0.50 5.79
C GLY A 192 -10.29 1.56 6.70
N TRP A 193 -11.62 1.53 6.87
CA TRP A 193 -12.36 2.43 7.78
C TRP A 193 -12.92 1.68 8.99
N GLN A 194 -12.62 0.39 9.08
CA GLN A 194 -12.99 -0.45 10.21
C GLN A 194 -11.96 -0.20 11.32
N SER A 195 -12.41 0.46 12.37
CA SER A 195 -11.71 0.62 13.65
C SER A 195 -11.78 -0.66 14.48
#